data_AF-X1V516-F1
#
_entry.id   AF-X1V516-F1
#
_cell.length_a   1.000
_cell.length_b   1.000
_cell.length_c   1.000
_cell.angle_alpha   90.00
_cell.angle_beta   90.00
_cell.angle_gamma   90.00
#
_symmetry.space_group_name_H-M   'P 1'
#
loop_
_entity.id
_entity.type
_entity.pdbx_description
1 polymer ?
#
loop_
_entity_poly.entity_id
_entity_poly.type
_entity_poly.pdbx_seq_one_letter_code
_entity_poly.pdbx_strand_id
1 'polypeptide(L)'
;MDKRTHIEKIDKKMQEQGWKFIGAILHYKKAWKKQAAVYERNEKYVVSGLDASGKNKLHEPIEKKEALKRMNESLEEIRKIIFDI
;
A
#
# COMPACT_ATOMS: atom_id res chain seq x y z
N MET A 1 13.20 -6.65 15.20
CA MET A 1 12.43 -7.32 14.13
C MET A 1 12.73 -6.61 12.83
N ASP A 2 13.11 -7.36 11.81
CA ASP A 2 13.39 -6.80 10.49
C ASP A 2 12.13 -6.17 9.86
N LYS A 3 12.31 -5.08 9.09
CA LYS A 3 11.19 -4.31 8.52
C LYS A 3 10.42 -5.14 7.49
N ARG A 4 11.11 -5.98 6.73
CA ARG A 4 10.49 -6.88 5.76
C ARG A 4 9.60 -7.88 6.46
N THR A 5 10.10 -8.54 7.51
CA THR A 5 9.30 -9.46 8.33
C THR A 5 8.08 -8.77 8.95
N HIS A 6 8.19 -7.48 9.32
CA HIS A 6 7.04 -6.73 9.84
C HIS A 6 5.98 -6.50 8.77
N ILE A 7 6.38 -6.09 7.56
CA ILE A 7 5.47 -5.90 6.42
C ILE A 7 4.81 -7.23 6.04
N GLU A 8 5.57 -8.31 5.94
CA GLU A 8 5.04 -9.65 5.64
C GLU A 8 4.00 -10.11 6.67
N LYS A 9 4.20 -9.79 7.96
CA LYS A 9 3.19 -10.05 9.02
C LYS A 9 1.94 -9.19 8.85
N ILE A 10 2.07 -7.94 8.44
CA ILE A 10 0.94 -7.06 8.17
C ILE A 10 0.13 -7.59 6.99
N ASP A 11 0.80 -7.95 5.90
CA ASP A 11 0.18 -8.45 4.68
C ASP A 11 -0.55 -9.77 4.92
N LYS A 12 0.07 -10.71 5.66
CA LYS A 12 -0.57 -11.96 6.05
C LYS A 12 -1.84 -11.72 6.87
N LYS A 13 -1.77 -10.81 7.85
CA LYS A 13 -2.94 -10.43 8.66
C LYS A 13 -4.06 -9.79 7.82
N MET A 14 -3.71 -9.00 6.80
CA MET A 14 -4.70 -8.44 5.88
C MET A 14 -5.41 -9.57 5.10
N GLN A 15 -4.65 -10.51 4.55
CA GLN A 15 -5.20 -11.66 3.81
C GLN A 15 -6.08 -12.56 4.68
N GLU A 16 -5.64 -12.90 5.89
CA GLU A 16 -6.42 -13.68 6.88
C GLU A 16 -7.75 -13.00 7.24
N GLN A 17 -7.81 -11.67 7.18
CA GLN A 17 -9.01 -10.87 7.41
C GLN A 17 -9.88 -10.70 6.14
N GLY A 18 -9.54 -11.37 5.03
CA GLY A 18 -10.27 -11.31 3.77
C GLY A 18 -10.02 -10.05 2.95
N TRP A 19 -8.94 -9.31 3.23
CA TRP A 19 -8.53 -8.19 2.38
C TRP A 19 -7.75 -8.67 1.17
N LYS A 20 -8.17 -8.26 -0.02
CA LYS A 20 -7.50 -8.54 -1.28
C LYS A 20 -6.53 -7.44 -1.62
N PHE A 21 -5.27 -7.79 -1.86
CA PHE A 21 -4.28 -6.84 -2.39
C PHE A 21 -4.66 -6.43 -3.82
N ILE A 22 -4.66 -5.12 -4.10
CA ILE A 22 -5.02 -4.59 -5.42
C ILE A 22 -3.90 -3.79 -6.09
N GLY A 23 -2.92 -3.31 -5.33
CA GLY A 23 -1.80 -2.58 -5.91
C GLY A 23 -0.95 -1.85 -4.88
N ALA A 24 0.17 -1.32 -5.33
CA ALA A 24 1.05 -0.47 -4.53
C ALA A 24 0.80 1.01 -4.86
N ILE A 25 1.01 1.87 -3.87
CA ILE A 25 1.05 3.32 -4.05
C ILE A 25 2.41 3.87 -3.63
N LEU A 26 2.94 4.77 -4.46
CA LEU A 26 4.15 5.55 -4.22
C LEU A 26 3.79 6.93 -3.66
N HIS A 27 4.80 7.64 -3.15
CA HIS A 27 4.69 9.00 -2.59
C HIS A 27 3.63 9.20 -1.50
N TYR A 28 3.23 8.13 -0.81
CA TYR A 28 2.27 8.20 0.28
C TYR A 28 2.96 8.68 1.57
N LYS A 29 2.93 9.99 1.84
CA LYS A 29 3.70 10.64 2.92
C LYS A 29 3.57 10.00 4.30
N LYS A 30 2.43 9.38 4.60
CA LYS A 30 2.16 8.72 5.88
C LYS A 30 2.78 7.33 6.00
N ALA A 31 3.34 6.80 4.93
CA ALA A 31 3.93 5.46 4.90
C ALA A 31 5.46 5.49 4.94
N TRP A 32 6.04 4.43 5.50
CA TRP A 32 7.48 4.21 5.50
C TRP A 32 8.01 4.17 4.06
N LYS A 33 9.15 4.83 3.80
CA LYS A 33 9.70 5.03 2.44
C LYS A 33 8.71 5.65 1.44
N LYS A 34 7.61 6.24 1.93
CA LYS A 34 6.50 6.76 1.12
C LYS A 34 5.82 5.68 0.26
N GLN A 35 5.87 4.41 0.67
CA GLN A 35 5.31 3.29 -0.06
C GLN A 35 4.30 2.54 0.79
N ALA A 36 3.14 2.24 0.23
CA ALA A 36 2.11 1.46 0.89
C ALA A 36 1.38 0.54 -0.09
N ALA A 37 0.70 -0.46 0.44
CA ALA A 37 -0.17 -1.36 -0.30
C ALA A 37 -1.62 -0.90 -0.16
N VAL A 38 -2.40 -1.05 -1.22
CA VAL A 38 -3.84 -0.84 -1.22
C VAL A 38 -4.53 -2.19 -1.19
N TYR A 39 -5.55 -2.29 -0.35
CA TYR A 39 -6.39 -3.48 -0.22
C TYR A 39 -7.86 -3.13 -0.40
N GLU A 40 -8.62 -4.12 -0.86
CA GLU A 40 -10.07 -4.06 -1.02
C GLU A 40 -10.75 -5.21 -0.25
N ARG A 41 -11.89 -4.91 0.38
CA ARG A 41 -12.77 -5.89 1.01
C ARG A 41 -14.19 -5.35 1.08
N ASN A 42 -15.14 -6.03 0.45
CA ASN A 42 -16.56 -5.64 0.43
C ASN A 42 -16.73 -4.18 0.00
N GLU A 43 -16.12 -3.79 -1.11
CA GLU A 43 -16.13 -2.43 -1.68
C GLU A 43 -15.47 -1.34 -0.82
N LYS A 44 -14.89 -1.71 0.33
CA LYS A 44 -14.08 -0.81 1.16
C LYS A 44 -12.63 -0.90 0.74
N TYR A 45 -11.96 0.24 0.69
CA TYR A 45 -10.56 0.34 0.31
C TYR A 45 -9.75 0.88 1.48
N VAL A 46 -8.57 0.32 1.69
CA VAL A 46 -7.64 0.77 2.72
C VAL A 46 -6.22 0.81 2.20
N VAL A 47 -5.45 1.75 2.72
CA VAL A 47 -4.00 1.79 2.59
C VAL A 47 -3.39 1.10 3.81
N SER A 48 -2.52 0.12 3.58
CA SER A 48 -1.83 -0.59 4.66
C SER A 48 -0.33 -0.74 4.40
N GLY A 49 0.43 -0.86 5.48
CA GLY A 49 1.89 -0.97 5.46
C GLY A 49 2.46 -0.51 6.79
N LEU A 50 3.66 0.06 6.76
CA LEU A 50 4.24 0.74 7.93
C LEU A 50 3.97 2.24 7.84
N ASP A 51 3.76 2.88 8.99
CA ASP A 51 3.67 4.34 9.11
C ASP A 51 5.00 5.03 8.74
N ALA A 52 5.01 6.36 8.65
CA ALA A 52 6.22 7.12 8.29
C ALA A 52 7.42 6.85 9.23
N SER A 53 7.15 6.49 10.49
CA SER A 53 8.19 6.10 11.46
C SER A 53 8.80 4.72 11.17
N GLY A 54 8.11 3.90 10.37
CA GLY A 54 8.44 2.51 10.09
C GLY A 54 8.20 1.58 11.29
N LYS A 55 7.63 2.07 12.40
CA LYS A 55 7.49 1.30 13.65
C LYS A 55 6.08 0.76 13.81
N ASN A 56 5.08 1.48 13.35
CA ASN A 56 3.67 1.13 13.57
C ASN A 56 3.01 0.67 12.28
N LYS A 57 1.89 -0.06 12.42
CA LYS A 57 1.03 -0.41 11.30
C LYS A 57 0.30 0.84 10.80
N LEU A 58 0.40 1.12 9.51
CA LEU A 58 -0.50 1.99 8.78
C LEU A 58 -1.72 1.18 8.36
N HIS A 59 -2.92 1.70 8.63
CA HIS A 59 -4.18 1.14 8.17
C HIS A 59 -5.22 2.26 8.13
N GLU A 60 -5.36 2.89 6.97
CA GLU A 60 -6.26 4.04 6.81
C GLU A 60 -7.27 3.77 5.70
N PRO A 61 -8.54 4.16 5.88
CA PRO A 61 -9.51 4.13 4.80
C PRO A 61 -9.10 5.08 3.67
N ILE A 62 -9.41 4.69 2.44
CA ILE A 62 -9.22 5.51 1.25
C ILE A 62 -10.45 5.35 0.36
N GLU A 63 -10.87 6.42 -0.32
CA GLU A 63 -11.96 6.30 -1.29
C GLU A 63 -11.50 5.50 -2.52
N LYS A 64 -12.39 4.69 -3.09
CA LYS A 64 -12.11 3.89 -4.30
C LYS A 64 -11.50 4.73 -5.43
N LYS A 65 -12.06 5.91 -5.70
CA LYS A 65 -11.60 6.81 -6.77
C LYS A 65 -10.17 7.30 -6.52
N GLU A 66 -9.87 7.71 -5.29
CA GLU A 66 -8.53 8.17 -4.89
C GLU A 66 -7.51 7.03 -4.90
N ALA A 67 -7.91 5.83 -4.45
CA ALA A 67 -7.07 4.64 -4.49
C ALA A 67 -6.66 4.29 -5.93
N LEU A 68 -7.62 4.23 -6.84
CA LEU A 68 -7.37 3.96 -8.26
C LEU A 68 -6.48 5.02 -8.91
N LYS A 69 -6.75 6.30 -8.63
CA LYS A 69 -5.93 7.41 -9.13
C LYS A 69 -4.46 7.24 -8.68
N ARG A 70 -4.21 7.07 -7.39
CA ARG A 70 -2.86 6.91 -6.84
C ARG A 70 -2.14 5.68 -7.36
N MET A 71 -2.85 4.56 -7.52
CA MET A 71 -2.27 3.34 -8.09
C MET A 71 -1.88 3.54 -9.55
N ASN A 72 -2.69 4.26 -10.34
CA ASN A 72 -2.35 4.58 -11.73
C ASN A 72 -1.13 5.51 -11.82
N GLU A 73 -1.09 6.58 -11.02
CA GLU A 73 0.09 7.47 -10.94
C GLU A 73 1.35 6.68 -10.55
N SER A 74 1.23 5.78 -9.59
CA SER A 74 2.32 4.91 -9.14
C SER A 74 2.76 3.94 -10.24
N LEU A 75 1.81 3.37 -10.97
CA LEU A 75 2.09 2.45 -12.08
C LEU A 75 2.80 3.17 -13.23
N GLU A 76 2.42 4.41 -13.53
CA GLU A 76 3.11 5.24 -14.52
C GLU A 76 4.57 5.45 -14.13
N GLU A 77 4.85 5.84 -12.88
CA GLU A 77 6.22 6.00 -12.41
C GLU A 77 7.02 4.70 -12.41
N ILE A 78 6.43 3.59 -11.97
CA ILE A 78 7.05 2.27 -12.02
C ILE A 78 7.39 1.89 -13.46
N ARG A 79 6.50 2.18 -14.41
CA ARG A 79 6.75 1.93 -15.85
C ARG A 79 7.91 2.76 -16.37
N LYS A 80 8.05 4.03 -16.00
CA LYS A 80 9.22 4.85 -16.36
C LYS A 80 10.52 4.23 -15.89
N ILE A 81 10.53 3.72 -14.65
CA ILE A 81 11.72 3.07 -14.06
C ILE A 81 12.04 1.73 -14.76
N ILE A 82 11.02 0.91 -15.07
CA ILE A 82 11.22 -0.42 -15.65
C ILE A 82 11.56 -0.35 -17.15
N PHE A 83 10.91 0.55 -17.88
CA PHE A 83 10.95 0.61 -19.34
C PHE A 83 11.78 1.78 -19.88
N ASP A 84 12.38 2.60 -19.02
CA ASP A 84 13.24 3.75 -19.37
C ASP A 84 12.57 4.71 -20.38
N ILE A 85 11.29 5.01 -20.13
CA ILE A 85 10.41 5.90 -20.91
C ILE A 85 9.99 7.14 -20.12
#